data_AF-A0AAW3YS56-F1
#
_entry.id   AF-A0AAW3YS56-F1
#
_cell.length_a   1.000
_cell.length_b   1.000
_cell.length_c   1.000
_cell.angle_alpha   90.00
_cell.angle_beta   90.00
_cell.angle_gamma   90.00
#
_symmetry.space_group_name_H-M   'P 1'
#
loop_
_entity.id
_entity.type
_entity.pdbx_description
1 polymer ?
#
loop_
_entity_poly.entity_id
_entity_poly.type
_entity_poly.pdbx_seq_one_letter_code
_entity_poly.pdbx_strand_id
1 'polypeptide(L)'
;MNNTTHYENANFLRELAENLPQIMPNDNVARNAELLQRLANEELAQAEYEERVRAKVAIARADSRPGITTEQLRQQLQSRYRELRDAI
;
A
#
# COMPACT_ATOMS: atom_id res chain seq x y z
N MET A 1 37.01 -8.30 -52.58
CA MET A 1 36.21 -8.04 -51.37
C MET A 1 36.52 -6.63 -50.94
N ASN A 2 35.48 -5.79 -50.96
CA ASN A 2 35.63 -4.35 -51.13
C ASN A 2 35.77 -3.68 -49.76
N ASN A 3 36.96 -3.17 -49.46
CA ASN A 3 37.24 -2.39 -48.24
C ASN A 3 36.21 -1.29 -48.00
N THR A 4 35.63 -0.72 -49.06
CA THR A 4 34.54 0.26 -49.03
C THR A 4 33.34 -0.21 -48.21
N THR A 5 32.88 -1.44 -48.38
CA THR A 5 31.73 -2.01 -47.65
C THR A 5 32.05 -2.22 -46.16
N HIS A 6 33.31 -2.50 -45.82
CA HIS A 6 33.75 -2.60 -44.44
C HIS A 6 33.76 -1.23 -43.73
N TYR A 7 34.15 -0.17 -44.42
CA TYR A 7 34.12 1.20 -43.88
C TYR A 7 32.71 1.76 -43.70
N GLU A 8 31.81 1.50 -44.67
CA GLU A 8 30.41 1.91 -44.56
C GLU A 8 29.71 1.23 -43.37
N ASN A 9 29.99 -0.05 -43.13
CA ASN A 9 29.43 -0.79 -42.01
C ASN A 9 29.99 -0.29 -40.67
N ALA A 10 31.29 0.01 -40.59
CA ALA A 10 31.89 0.60 -39.39
C ALA A 10 31.31 1.99 -39.06
N ASN A 11 31.06 2.82 -40.09
CA ASN A 11 30.44 4.12 -39.92
C ASN A 11 28.97 4.00 -39.49
N PHE A 12 28.22 3.07 -40.08
CA PHE A 12 26.85 2.78 -39.68
C PHE A 12 26.74 2.32 -38.22
N LEU A 13 27.62 1.42 -37.79
CA LEU A 13 27.64 0.95 -36.40
C LEU A 13 28.02 2.07 -35.42
N ARG A 14 28.91 2.98 -35.81
CA ARG A 14 29.24 4.16 -35.02
C ARG A 14 28.05 5.12 -34.91
N GLU A 15 27.43 5.48 -36.03
CA GLU A 15 26.25 6.34 -36.05
C GLU A 15 25.08 5.73 -35.27
N LEU A 16 24.89 4.42 -35.36
CA LEU A 16 23.90 3.71 -34.56
C LEU A 16 24.21 3.84 -33.08
N ALA A 17 25.45 3.58 -32.66
CA ALA A 17 25.86 3.71 -31.26
C ALA A 17 25.75 5.14 -30.72
N GLU A 18 26.03 6.15 -31.53
CA GLU A 18 25.92 7.57 -31.18
C GLU A 18 24.47 8.05 -31.11
N ASN A 19 23.57 7.46 -31.91
CA ASN A 19 22.14 7.80 -31.96
C ASN A 19 21.24 6.83 -31.19
N LEU A 20 21.81 5.91 -30.40
CA LEU A 20 21.01 5.03 -29.54
C LEU A 20 20.28 5.92 -28.52
N PRO A 21 18.95 5.84 -28.42
CA PRO A 21 18.23 6.55 -27.38
C PRO A 21 18.76 6.10 -26.03
N GLN A 22 19.30 7.04 -25.26
CA GLN A 22 19.81 6.76 -23.94
C GLN A 22 18.61 6.53 -23.02
N ILE A 23 18.18 5.27 -22.91
CA ILE A 23 17.14 4.87 -21.97
C ILE A 23 17.76 4.93 -20.58
N MET A 24 17.83 6.13 -19.99
CA MET A 24 18.26 6.28 -18.61
C MET A 24 17.20 5.62 -17.73
N PRO A 25 17.54 4.53 -17.01
CA PRO A 25 16.58 3.95 -16.06
C PRO A 25 16.26 4.93 -14.91
N ASN A 26 17.11 5.94 -14.68
CA ASN A 26 17.10 6.83 -13.52
C ASN A 26 15.90 7.77 -13.40
N ASP A 27 15.25 8.18 -14.48
CA ASP A 27 14.21 9.23 -14.42
C ASP A 27 12.98 8.78 -13.62
N ASN A 28 12.77 7.47 -13.48
CA ASN A 28 11.65 6.89 -12.74
C ASN A 28 12.08 6.11 -11.47
N VAL A 29 13.37 5.95 -11.18
CA VAL A 29 13.82 5.12 -10.04
C VAL A 29 13.35 5.70 -8.71
N ALA A 30 13.50 7.02 -8.51
CA ALA A 30 13.07 7.67 -7.27
C ALA A 30 11.55 7.56 -7.09
N ARG A 31 10.78 7.83 -8.16
CA ARG A 31 9.31 7.70 -8.16
C ARG A 31 8.86 6.26 -7.89
N ASN A 32 9.52 5.28 -8.51
CA ASN A 32 9.21 3.87 -8.30
C ASN A 32 9.55 3.43 -6.86
N ALA A 33 10.67 3.90 -6.30
CA ALA A 33 11.03 3.64 -4.91
C ALA A 33 10.03 4.25 -3.93
N GLU A 34 9.57 5.48 -4.17
CA GLU A 34 8.50 6.12 -3.37
C GLU A 34 7.18 5.34 -3.45
N LEU A 35 6.79 4.88 -4.64
CA LEU A 35 5.60 4.06 -4.82
C LEU A 35 5.71 2.72 -4.08
N LEU A 36 6.85 2.05 -4.18
CA LEU A 36 7.10 0.79 -3.47
C LEU A 36 7.08 0.99 -1.94
N GLN A 37 7.68 2.07 -1.44
CA GLN A 37 7.64 2.40 -0.02
C GLN A 37 6.21 2.66 0.46
N ARG A 38 5.42 3.38 -0.33
CA ARG A 38 4.01 3.64 -0.01
C ARG A 38 3.21 2.35 0.03
N LEU A 39 3.36 1.47 -0.96
CA LEU A 39 2.69 0.18 -0.98
C LEU A 39 3.11 -0.69 0.22
N ALA A 40 4.40 -0.72 0.56
CA ALA A 40 4.88 -1.43 1.74
C ALA A 40 4.25 -0.90 3.04
N ASN A 41 4.10 0.42 3.16
CA ASN A 41 3.45 1.04 4.31
C ASN A 41 1.95 0.70 4.37
N GLU A 42 1.26 0.70 3.23
CA GLU A 42 -0.16 0.32 3.14
C GLU A 42 -0.37 -1.15 3.53
N GLU A 43 0.48 -2.06 3.06
CA GLU A 43 0.45 -3.49 3.44
C GLU A 43 0.72 -3.70 4.93
N LEU A 44 1.70 -2.97 5.50
CA LEU A 44 1.97 -3.02 6.94
C LEU A 44 0.78 -2.54 7.76
N ALA A 45 0.19 -1.40 7.39
CA ALA A 45 -0.98 -0.85 8.08
C ALA A 45 -2.19 -1.80 8.00
N GLN A 46 -2.37 -2.48 6.86
CA GLN A 46 -3.40 -3.49 6.69
C GLN A 46 -3.16 -4.69 7.62
N ALA A 47 -1.93 -5.21 7.68
CA ALA A 47 -1.59 -6.32 8.57
C ALA A 47 -1.80 -5.98 10.05
N GLU A 48 -1.42 -4.78 10.47
CA GLU A 48 -1.66 -4.29 11.84
C GLU A 48 -3.14 -4.17 12.16
N TYR A 49 -3.94 -3.66 11.21
CA TYR A 49 -5.39 -3.58 11.36
C TYR A 49 -6.01 -4.96 11.52
N GLU A 50 -5.64 -5.91 10.67
CA GLU A 50 -6.13 -7.28 10.71
C GLU A 50 -5.78 -7.97 12.03
N GLU A 51 -4.56 -7.81 12.52
CA GLU A 51 -4.15 -8.39 13.79
C GLU A 51 -4.94 -7.76 14.96
N ARG A 52 -5.15 -6.44 14.94
CA ARG A 52 -5.99 -5.77 15.94
C ARG A 52 -7.43 -6.26 15.92
N VAL A 53 -7.99 -6.48 14.73
CA VAL A 53 -9.35 -7.06 14.58
C VAL A 53 -9.38 -8.49 15.10
N ARG A 54 -8.40 -9.32 14.73
CA ARG A 54 -8.28 -10.71 15.18
C ARG A 54 -8.20 -10.78 16.71
N ALA A 55 -7.34 -9.97 17.34
CA ALA A 55 -7.20 -9.90 18.78
C ALA A 55 -8.52 -9.46 19.46
N LYS A 56 -9.18 -8.43 18.92
CA LYS A 56 -10.48 -7.97 19.43
C LYS A 56 -11.56 -9.05 19.33
N VAL A 57 -11.60 -9.79 18.22
CA VAL A 57 -12.54 -10.90 18.01
C VAL A 57 -12.22 -12.06 18.95
N ALA A 58 -10.94 -12.39 19.14
CA ALA A 58 -10.53 -13.45 20.07
C ALA A 58 -10.98 -13.13 21.51
N ILE A 59 -10.78 -11.89 21.96
CA ILE A 59 -11.27 -11.42 23.27
C ILE A 59 -12.80 -11.53 23.35
N ALA A 60 -13.52 -11.05 22.32
CA ALA A 60 -14.98 -11.10 22.30
C ALA A 60 -15.53 -12.53 22.28
N ARG A 61 -14.84 -13.47 21.62
CA ARG A 61 -15.21 -14.90 21.59
C ARG A 61 -14.89 -15.62 22.90
N ALA A 62 -13.86 -15.19 23.61
CA ALA A 62 -13.53 -15.71 24.93
C ALA A 62 -14.51 -15.22 26.01
N ASP A 63 -15.25 -14.13 25.74
CA ASP A 63 -16.28 -13.63 26.65
C ASP A 63 -17.41 -14.65 26.81
N SER A 64 -17.58 -15.14 28.04
CA SER A 64 -18.60 -16.13 28.38
C SER A 64 -19.94 -15.50 28.82
N ARG A 65 -20.03 -14.17 28.84
CA ARG A 65 -21.27 -13.47 29.20
C ARG A 65 -22.37 -13.75 28.16
N PRO A 66 -23.63 -13.89 28.60
CA PRO A 66 -24.73 -14.09 27.67
C PRO A 66 -24.92 -12.86 26.77
N GLY A 67 -25.36 -13.10 25.54
CA GLY A 67 -25.71 -12.03 24.61
C GLY A 67 -26.84 -11.15 25.16
N ILE A 68 -26.74 -9.85 24.94
CA ILE A 68 -27.79 -8.88 25.25
C ILE A 68 -28.71 -8.70 24.04
N THR A 69 -29.99 -8.41 24.27
CA THR A 69 -30.90 -8.11 23.17
C THR A 69 -30.62 -6.71 22.60
N THR A 70 -31.03 -6.49 21.36
CA THR A 70 -30.89 -5.19 20.69
C THR A 70 -31.66 -4.08 21.42
N GLU A 71 -32.78 -4.40 22.06
CA GLU A 71 -33.57 -3.47 22.86
C GLU A 71 -32.86 -3.06 24.15
N GLN A 72 -32.29 -4.03 24.88
CA GLN A 72 -31.51 -3.78 26.08
C GLN A 72 -30.27 -2.93 25.77
N LEU A 73 -29.56 -3.24 24.68
CA LEU A 73 -28.43 -2.45 24.20
C LEU A 73 -28.85 -1.00 23.89
N ARG A 74 -29.98 -0.81 23.21
CA ARG A 74 -30.50 0.53 22.86
C ARG A 74 -30.81 1.34 24.12
N GLN A 75 -31.46 0.73 25.11
CA GLN A 75 -31.74 1.40 26.38
C GLN A 75 -30.45 1.80 27.11
N GLN A 76 -29.48 0.89 27.20
CA GLN A 76 -28.19 1.16 27.85
C GLN A 76 -27.42 2.31 27.16
N LEU A 77 -27.43 2.34 25.82
CA LEU A 77 -26.81 3.42 25.05
C LEU A 77 -27.53 4.76 25.27
N GLN A 78 -28.86 4.77 25.31
CA GLN A 78 -29.63 5.98 25.59
C GLN A 78 -29.35 6.52 26.99
N SER A 79 -29.28 5.65 28.00
CA SER A 79 -28.92 6.05 29.36
C SER A 79 -27.53 6.68 29.41
N ARG A 80 -26.52 6.02 28.81
CA ARG A 80 -25.15 6.57 28.73
C ARG A 80 -25.09 7.91 27.99
N TYR A 81 -25.87 8.08 26.93
CA TYR A 81 -25.89 9.34 26.20
C TYR A 81 -26.47 10.49 27.04
N ARG A 82 -27.51 10.21 27.84
CA ARG A 82 -28.06 11.21 28.78
C ARG A 82 -27.06 11.55 29.87
N GLU A 83 -26.43 10.55 30.48
CA GLU A 83 -25.38 10.75 31.49
C GLU A 83 -24.22 11.60 30.96
N LEU A 84 -23.76 11.34 29.72
CA LEU A 84 -22.70 12.12 29.10
C LEU A 84 -23.15 13.55 28.78
N ARG A 85 -24.40 13.74 28.35
CA ARG A 85 -24.98 15.05 28.04
C ARG A 85 -25.16 15.90 29.29
N ASP A 86 -25.61 15.30 30.40
CA ASP A 86 -25.89 16.01 31.66
C ASP A 86 -24.60 16.31 32.44
N ALA A 87 -23.47 15.68 32.07
CA ALA A 87 -22.15 15.94 32.62
C ALA A 87 -21.38 17.09 31.92
N ILE A 88 -21.95 17.67 30.86
CA ILE A 88 -21.43 18.83 30.11
C ILE A 88 -22.26 20.07 30.46
#